data_AF-A0A1X2DHA4-F1
#
_entry.id   AF-A0A1X2DHA4-F1
#
_cell.length_a   1.000
_cell.length_b   1.000
_cell.length_c   1.000
_cell.angle_alpha   90.00
_cell.angle_beta   90.00
_cell.angle_gamma   90.00
#
_symmetry.space_group_name_H-M   'P 1'
#
loop_
_entity.id
_entity.type
_entity.pdbx_description
1 polymer ?
#
loop_
_entity_poly.entity_id
_entity_poly.type
_entity_poly.pdbx_seq_one_letter_code
_entity_poly.pdbx_strand_id
1 'polypeptide(L)' 'TGGHGGAGGTAGPIGNGGVGGAGGEGLVTGGNGGDGGVAVLIGNGGNGGSAGGGPTPGTPGKGGAGGSLFGQPGMDGV' A
#
# COMPACT_ATOMS: atom_id res chain seq x y z
N THR A 1 14.77 -13.78 -3.43
CA THR A 1 13.46 -13.14 -3.66
C THR A 1 13.59 -11.66 -3.38
N GLY A 2 12.75 -10.83 -3.99
CA GLY A 2 12.69 -9.40 -3.67
C GLY A 2 12.13 -9.16 -2.27
N GLY A 3 12.53 -8.06 -1.62
CA GLY A 3 12.01 -7.69 -0.31
C GLY A 3 10.58 -7.15 -0.39
N HIS A 4 9.75 -7.41 0.62
CA HIS A 4 8.40 -6.84 0.68
C HIS A 4 8.45 -5.32 0.90
N GLY A 5 7.53 -4.62 0.26
CA GLY A 5 7.25 -3.22 0.55
C GLY A 5 6.67 -3.05 1.95
N GLY A 6 7.04 -1.96 2.63
CA GLY A 6 6.50 -1.65 3.96
C GLY A 6 5.04 -1.22 3.89
N ALA A 7 4.23 -1.59 4.87
CA ALA A 7 2.87 -1.09 4.99
C ALA A 7 2.85 0.43 5.26
N GLY A 8 1.87 1.11 4.69
CA GLY A 8 1.59 2.52 4.95
C GLY A 8 1.05 2.74 6.36
N GLY A 9 1.41 3.87 6.97
CA GLY A 9 0.98 4.20 8.34
C GLY A 9 -0.50 4.59 8.43
N THR A 10 -1.15 4.23 9.54
CA THR A 10 -2.49 4.73 9.89
C THR A 10 -2.43 6.19 10.31
N ALA A 11 -3.36 7.01 9.80
CA ALA A 11 -3.45 8.41 10.16
C ALA A 11 -3.96 8.63 11.60
N GLY A 12 -3.83 9.86 12.09
CA GLY A 12 -4.64 10.33 13.23
C GLY A 12 -6.12 10.56 12.83
N PRO A 13 -6.95 11.13 13.72
CA PRO A 13 -8.36 11.40 13.43
C PRO A 13 -8.57 12.21 12.14
N ILE A 14 -7.70 13.17 11.88
CA ILE A 14 -7.64 13.93 10.63
C ILE A 14 -6.30 13.64 9.96
N GLY A 15 -6.35 13.16 8.72
CA GLY A 15 -5.17 12.86 7.93
C GLY A 15 -5.39 11.70 6.96
N ASN A 16 -4.59 11.66 5.91
CA ASN A 16 -4.59 10.55 4.96
C ASN A 16 -3.74 9.40 5.47
N GLY A 17 -4.12 8.17 5.10
CA GLY A 17 -3.27 7.01 5.31
C GLY A 17 -1.98 7.10 4.50
N GLY A 18 -0.88 6.56 5.03
CA GLY A 18 0.40 6.52 4.34
C GLY A 18 0.38 5.59 3.12
N VAL A 19 1.15 5.90 2.09
CA VAL A 19 1.29 5.03 0.91
C VAL A 19 2.12 3.80 1.27
N GLY A 20 1.71 2.63 0.80
CA GLY A 20 2.47 1.39 0.92
C GLY A 20 3.73 1.41 0.05
N GLY A 21 4.83 0.87 0.56
CA GLY A 21 6.10 0.79 -0.17
C GLY A 21 6.02 -0.20 -1.34
N ALA A 22 6.79 0.04 -2.40
CA ALA A 22 6.92 -0.91 -3.49
C ALA A 22 7.66 -2.18 -3.03
N GLY A 23 7.28 -3.32 -3.58
CA GLY A 23 8.06 -4.55 -3.48
C GLY A 23 9.37 -4.44 -4.25
N GLY A 24 10.42 -5.06 -3.73
CA GLY A 24 11.73 -5.10 -4.38
C GLY A 24 11.77 -6.10 -5.54
N GLU A 25 12.63 -5.83 -6.51
CA GLU A 25 12.91 -6.75 -7.62
C GLU A 25 13.55 -8.05 -7.14
N GLY A 26 13.26 -9.16 -7.82
CA GLY A 26 13.84 -10.46 -7.53
C GLY A 26 14.31 -11.22 -8.78
N LEU A 27 15.45 -11.89 -8.67
CA LEU A 27 16.01 -12.76 -9.72
C LEU A 27 15.08 -13.94 -10.12
N VAL A 28 14.15 -14.33 -9.23
CA VAL A 28 13.18 -15.42 -9.46
C VAL A 28 11.79 -14.95 -9.08
N THR A 29 11.60 -14.49 -7.84
CA THR A 29 10.32 -13.96 -7.35
C THR A 29 10.51 -12.55 -6.82
N GLY A 30 9.68 -11.62 -7.32
CA GLY A 30 9.61 -10.25 -6.82
C GLY A 30 8.95 -10.17 -5.43
N GLY A 31 9.23 -9.09 -4.71
CA GLY A 31 8.59 -8.82 -3.42
C GLY A 31 7.17 -8.30 -3.60
N ASN A 32 6.27 -8.61 -2.67
CA ASN A 32 4.95 -7.99 -2.67
C ASN A 32 5.04 -6.49 -2.34
N GLY A 33 4.17 -5.69 -2.93
CA GLY A 33 3.95 -4.32 -2.49
C GLY A 33 3.31 -4.28 -1.10
N GLY A 34 3.60 -3.23 -0.34
CA GLY A 34 2.99 -3.00 0.96
C GLY A 34 1.58 -2.43 0.82
N ASP A 35 0.68 -2.80 1.72
CA ASP A 35 -0.65 -2.21 1.76
C ASP A 35 -0.59 -0.73 2.15
N GLY A 36 -1.49 0.08 1.61
CA GLY A 36 -1.69 1.46 2.01
C GLY A 36 -2.32 1.57 3.40
N GLY A 37 -1.97 2.63 4.10
CA GLY A 37 -2.45 2.93 5.44
C GLY A 37 -3.89 3.44 5.45
N VAL A 38 -4.53 3.35 6.60
CA VAL A 38 -5.93 3.74 6.81
C VAL A 38 -6.03 5.21 7.23
N ALA A 39 -7.02 5.93 6.72
CA ALA A 39 -7.49 7.17 7.31
C ALA A 39 -8.61 6.90 8.34
N VAL A 40 -8.59 7.60 9.49
CA VAL A 40 -9.46 7.23 10.62
C VAL A 40 -10.85 7.88 10.52
N LEU A 41 -10.94 9.21 10.66
CA LEU A 41 -12.23 9.92 10.63
C LEU A 41 -12.38 10.76 9.37
N ILE A 42 -11.42 11.65 9.12
CA ILE A 42 -11.40 12.51 7.94
C ILE A 42 -10.06 12.35 7.21
N GLY A 43 -10.11 11.90 5.97
CA GLY A 43 -8.95 11.75 5.09
C GLY A 43 -9.07 10.54 4.17
N ASN A 44 -8.28 10.50 3.11
CA ASN A 44 -8.27 9.37 2.18
C ASN A 44 -7.33 8.26 2.66
N GLY A 45 -7.63 7.01 2.33
CA GLY A 45 -6.70 5.91 2.51
C GLY A 45 -5.46 6.10 1.64
N GLY A 46 -4.34 5.52 2.08
CA GLY A 46 -3.11 5.49 1.28
C GLY A 46 -3.21 4.48 0.15
N ASN A 47 -2.53 4.74 -0.97
CA ASN A 47 -2.44 3.76 -2.05
C ASN A 47 -1.55 2.58 -1.61
N GLY A 48 -1.86 1.38 -2.13
CA GLY A 48 -0.97 0.24 -2.03
C GLY A 48 0.29 0.44 -2.88
N GLY A 49 1.39 -0.19 -2.47
CA GLY A 49 2.63 -0.19 -3.22
C GLY A 49 2.61 -1.17 -4.38
N SER A 50 3.39 -0.88 -5.42
CA SER A 50 3.55 -1.78 -6.56
C SER A 50 4.20 -3.11 -6.19
N ALA A 51 3.89 -4.16 -6.94
CA ALA A 51 4.64 -5.40 -6.88
C ALA A 51 6.08 -5.20 -7.38
N GLY A 52 7.03 -5.88 -6.77
CA GLY A 52 8.36 -6.05 -7.34
C GLY A 52 8.33 -7.03 -8.51
N GLY A 53 9.13 -6.78 -9.53
CA GLY A 53 9.28 -7.64 -10.69
C GLY A 53 10.19 -8.86 -10.47
N GLY A 54 10.20 -9.72 -11.48
CA GLY A 54 10.92 -10.99 -11.53
C GLY A 54 10.19 -11.98 -12.46
N PRO A 55 10.79 -13.15 -12.78
CA PRO A 55 10.11 -14.21 -13.53
C PRO A 55 8.73 -14.57 -12.96
N THR A 56 8.61 -14.57 -11.63
CA THR A 56 7.34 -14.57 -10.91
C THR A 56 7.19 -13.24 -10.17
N PRO A 57 6.37 -12.29 -10.64
CA PRO A 57 6.15 -11.03 -9.94
C PRO A 57 5.57 -11.23 -8.54
N GLY A 58 5.83 -10.27 -7.65
CA GLY A 58 5.13 -10.18 -6.37
C GLY A 58 3.65 -9.82 -6.55
N THR A 59 2.90 -9.77 -5.45
CA THR A 59 1.53 -9.24 -5.47
C THR A 59 1.53 -7.74 -5.18
N PRO A 60 0.70 -6.93 -5.88
CA PRO A 60 0.54 -5.53 -5.51
C PRO A 60 -0.10 -5.39 -4.12
N GLY A 61 0.23 -4.31 -3.42
CA GLY A 61 -0.36 -3.96 -2.14
C GLY A 61 -1.79 -3.44 -2.30
N LYS A 62 -2.63 -3.63 -1.30
CA LYS A 62 -4.00 -3.12 -1.27
C LYS A 62 -4.04 -1.64 -0.91
N GLY A 63 -4.99 -0.90 -1.46
CA GLY A 63 -5.30 0.44 -1.00
C GLY A 63 -5.88 0.42 0.42
N GLY A 64 -5.49 1.39 1.24
CA GLY A 64 -6.03 1.56 2.59
C GLY A 64 -7.45 2.14 2.57
N ALA A 65 -8.20 1.93 3.65
CA ALA A 65 -9.53 2.50 3.79
C ALA A 65 -9.49 4.04 3.98
N GLY A 66 -10.49 4.72 3.44
CA GLY A 66 -10.75 6.15 3.72
C GLY A 66 -11.35 6.37 5.09
N GLY A 67 -11.40 7.63 5.50
CA GLY A 67 -11.97 8.07 6.77
C GLY A 67 -13.44 7.70 6.87
N SER A 68 -13.82 7.16 8.03
CA SER A 68 -15.18 6.67 8.30
C SER A 68 -16.27 7.75 8.19
N LEU A 69 -15.93 9.02 8.43
CA LEU A 69 -16.86 10.14 8.27
C LEU A 69 -16.73 10.76 6.88
N PHE A 70 -15.51 10.99 6.42
CA PHE A 70 -15.25 11.52 5.08
C PHE A 70 -13.88 11.10 4.56
N GLY A 71 -13.87 10.50 3.37
CA GLY A 71 -12.65 10.12 2.69
C GLY A 71 -12.80 8.88 1.83
N GLN A 72 -11.97 8.81 0.81
CA GLN A 72 -12.03 7.78 -0.21
C GLN A 72 -10.99 6.69 0.09
N PRO A 73 -11.26 5.42 -0.25
CA PRO A 73 -10.23 4.40 -0.18
C PRO A 73 -9.07 4.73 -1.13
N GLY A 74 -7.88 4.30 -0.75
CA GLY A 74 -6.71 4.32 -1.64
C GLY A 74 -6.87 3.32 -2.77
N MET A 75 -6.09 3.51 -3.83
CA MET A 75 -6.02 2.56 -4.94
C MET A 75 -5.09 1.39 -4.59
N ASP A 76 -5.40 0.21 -5.10
CA ASP A 76 -4.46 -0.92 -5.10
C ASP A 76 -3.22 -0.56 -5.94
N GLY A 77 -2.07 -1.12 -5.57
CA GLY A 77 -0.82 -0.99 -6.32
C GLY A 77 -0.90 -1.67 -7.69
N VAL A 78 0.10 -1.39 -8.52
CA VAL A 78 0.29 -2.04 -9.83
C VAL A 78 1.29 -3.18 -9.80
#